data_AF-A0A699X1S6-F1
#
_entry.id   AF-A0A699X1S6-F1
#
_cell.length_a   1.000
_cell.length_b   1.000
_cell.length_c   1.000
_cell.angle_alpha   90.00
_cell.angle_beta   90.00
_cell.angle_gamma   90.00
#
_symmetry.space_group_name_H-M   'P 1'
#
loop_
_entity.id
_entity.type
_entity.pdbx_description
1 polymer ?
#
loop_
_entity_poly.entity_id
_entity_poly.type
_entity_poly.pdbx_seq_one_letter_code
_entity_poly.pdbx_strand_id
1 'polypeptide(L)'
;HGSTVAGASLGGMSGMHEQGDLPIPGIVHIAQPYWFGEGGEMSAEAFGIWAADELEKKILELGEDNVAAFIAEPIQGAGGVIIPPDSYWPRIKEILARYD
;
A
#
# COMPACT_ATOMS: atom_id res chain seq x y z
N HIS A 1 -4.66 9.01 4.19
CA HIS A 1 -5.23 9.78 3.05
C HIS A 1 -6.20 10.86 3.54
N GLY A 2 -5.69 11.87 4.25
CA GLY A 2 -6.52 12.88 4.92
C GLY A 2 -6.76 12.56 6.41
N SER A 3 -7.60 13.37 7.06
CA SER A 3 -7.78 13.38 8.53
C SER A 3 -9.23 13.21 8.99
N THR A 4 -10.13 12.75 8.10
CA THR A 4 -11.45 12.23 8.50
C THR A 4 -11.30 10.80 9.04
N VAL A 5 -12.30 10.26 9.74
CA VAL A 5 -12.25 8.88 10.28
C VAL A 5 -11.85 7.85 9.22
N ALA A 6 -12.52 7.87 8.06
CA ALA A 6 -12.19 6.99 6.95
C ALA A 6 -10.83 7.34 6.31
N GLY A 7 -10.53 8.62 6.06
CA GLY A 7 -9.27 9.04 5.43
C GLY A 7 -8.03 8.76 6.28
N ALA A 8 -8.16 8.87 7.60
CA ALA A 8 -7.14 8.50 8.57
C ALA A 8 -6.95 6.99 8.60
N SER A 9 -8.03 6.20 8.66
CA SER A 9 -7.97 4.73 8.59
C SER A 9 -7.32 4.22 7.30
N LEU A 10 -7.65 4.83 6.16
CA LEU A 10 -7.03 4.52 4.86
C LEU A 10 -5.53 4.88 4.84
N GLY A 11 -5.11 5.90 5.60
CA GLY A 11 -3.69 6.23 5.74
C GLY A 11 -2.93 5.16 6.52
N GLY A 12 -1.61 5.13 6.37
CA GLY A 12 -0.72 4.21 7.11
C GLY A 12 -0.03 4.85 8.32
N MET A 13 -0.58 5.93 8.90
CA MET A 13 0.09 6.71 9.94
C MET A 13 -0.30 6.22 11.34
N SER A 14 0.54 5.40 11.97
CA SER A 14 0.27 4.83 13.32
C SER A 14 -0.09 5.89 14.37
N GLY A 15 0.64 7.02 14.39
CA GLY A 15 0.35 8.12 15.31
C GLY A 15 -1.03 8.76 15.10
N MET A 16 -1.62 8.68 13.90
CA MET A 16 -3.02 9.07 13.68
C MET A 16 -3.99 7.98 14.13
N HIS A 17 -3.62 6.71 13.97
CA HIS A 17 -4.47 5.59 14.34
C HIS A 17 -4.72 5.50 15.85
N GLU A 18 -3.71 5.83 16.65
CA GLU A 18 -3.74 5.85 18.11
C GLU A 18 -4.70 6.91 18.69
N GLN A 19 -5.24 7.82 17.87
CA GLN A 19 -6.04 8.98 18.32
C GLN A 19 -7.55 8.82 18.10
N GLY A 20 -8.05 7.63 17.74
CA GLY A 20 -9.49 7.49 17.47
C GLY A 20 -10.02 6.10 17.15
N ASP A 21 -9.46 5.04 17.76
CA ASP A 21 -9.84 3.64 17.51
C ASP A 21 -9.83 3.26 16.02
N LEU A 22 -8.76 3.66 15.33
CA LEU A 22 -8.56 3.43 13.90
C LEU A 22 -7.51 2.32 13.68
N PRO A 23 -7.50 1.67 12.51
CA PRO A 23 -8.42 1.83 11.38
C PRO A 23 -9.81 1.22 11.66
N ILE A 24 -10.84 1.80 11.04
CA ILE A 24 -12.19 1.17 11.03
C ILE A 24 -12.14 -0.20 10.32
N PRO A 25 -13.09 -1.12 10.62
CA PRO A 25 -13.12 -2.45 9.99
C PRO A 25 -13.15 -2.39 8.46
N GLY A 26 -12.54 -3.40 7.82
CA GLY A 26 -12.51 -3.54 6.35
C GLY A 26 -11.39 -2.76 5.66
N ILE A 27 -10.54 -2.06 6.42
CA ILE A 27 -9.33 -1.43 5.89
C ILE A 27 -8.11 -2.25 6.31
N VAL A 28 -7.30 -2.62 5.33
CA VAL A 28 -6.03 -3.33 5.51
C VAL A 28 -4.92 -2.57 4.82
N HIS A 29 -3.69 -2.77 5.29
CA HIS A 29 -2.50 -2.13 4.75
C HIS A 29 -1.50 -3.18 4.25
N ILE A 30 -0.76 -2.85 3.21
CA ILE A 30 0.37 -3.63 2.69
C ILE A 30 1.67 -2.81 2.83
N ALA A 31 2.81 -3.43 2.51
CA ALA A 31 4.10 -2.74 2.54
C ALA A 31 4.13 -1.51 1.62
N GLN A 32 4.85 -0.47 2.03
CA GLN A 32 5.06 0.71 1.21
C GLN A 32 6.25 0.53 0.25
N PRO A 33 6.29 1.21 -0.91
CA PRO A 33 7.38 1.07 -1.87
C PRO A 33 8.62 1.93 -1.51
N TYR A 34 9.06 1.92 -0.24
CA TYR A 34 10.21 2.70 0.24
C TYR A 34 11.55 1.96 0.13
N TRP A 35 12.08 1.81 -1.09
CA TRP A 35 13.31 1.05 -1.33
C TRP A 35 14.53 1.55 -0.53
N PHE A 36 14.71 2.87 -0.38
CA PHE A 36 15.91 3.40 0.29
C PHE A 36 15.99 3.00 1.77
N GLY A 37 14.85 2.87 2.46
CA GLY A 37 14.84 2.46 3.87
C GLY A 37 14.53 0.99 4.11
N GLU A 38 13.79 0.34 3.20
CA GLU A 38 13.24 -1.02 3.40
C GLU A 38 13.80 -2.04 2.39
N GLY A 39 14.59 -1.61 1.41
CA GLY A 39 15.06 -2.44 0.31
C GLY A 39 16.14 -3.46 0.65
N GLY A 40 16.92 -3.22 1.71
CA GLY A 40 18.06 -4.07 2.06
C GLY A 40 18.99 -4.30 0.86
N GLU A 41 19.24 -5.57 0.54
CA GLU A 41 20.11 -6.00 -0.57
C GLU A 41 19.37 -6.08 -1.93
N MET A 42 18.06 -5.83 -1.97
CA MET A 42 17.32 -5.87 -3.23
C MET A 42 17.69 -4.68 -4.13
N SER A 43 17.74 -4.92 -5.44
CA SER A 43 17.70 -3.81 -6.39
C SER A 43 16.36 -3.07 -6.26
N ALA A 44 16.35 -1.77 -6.61
CA ALA A 44 15.12 -0.99 -6.61
C ALA A 44 14.01 -1.65 -7.44
N GLU A 45 14.38 -2.22 -8.60
CA GLU A 45 13.45 -2.93 -9.47
C GLU A 45 12.84 -4.17 -8.79
N ALA A 46 13.67 -5.02 -8.17
CA ALA A 46 13.20 -6.22 -7.49
C ALA A 46 12.35 -5.87 -6.25
N PHE A 47 12.73 -4.84 -5.51
CA PHE A 47 11.97 -4.35 -4.37
C PHE A 47 10.61 -3.79 -4.79
N GLY A 48 10.55 -3.03 -5.90
CA GLY A 48 9.28 -2.51 -6.42
C GLY A 48 8.30 -3.62 -6.82
N ILE A 49 8.79 -4.71 -7.41
CA ILE A 49 7.97 -5.89 -7.71
C ILE A 49 7.53 -6.56 -6.42
N TRP A 50 8.45 -6.79 -5.48
CA TRP A 50 8.12 -7.40 -4.17
C TRP A 50 7.05 -6.60 -3.42
N ALA A 51 7.20 -5.28 -3.32
CA ALA A 51 6.25 -4.40 -2.64
C ALA A 51 4.88 -4.40 -3.33
N ALA A 52 4.85 -4.49 -4.67
CA ALA A 52 3.61 -4.63 -5.41
C ALA A 52 2.96 -6.02 -5.20
N ASP A 53 3.74 -7.10 -5.15
CA ASP A 53 3.24 -8.46 -4.92
C ASP A 53 2.62 -8.65 -3.54
N GLU A 54 2.94 -7.79 -2.56
CA GLU A 54 2.22 -7.76 -1.27
C GLU A 54 0.72 -7.46 -1.44
N LEU A 55 0.32 -6.74 -2.50
CA LEU A 55 -1.09 -6.55 -2.85
C LEU A 55 -1.74 -7.88 -3.22
N GLU A 56 -1.13 -8.64 -4.14
CA GLU A 56 -1.67 -9.93 -4.58
C GLU A 56 -1.75 -10.93 -3.42
N LYS A 57 -0.71 -10.99 -2.59
CA LYS A 57 -0.72 -11.82 -1.38
C LYS A 57 -1.88 -11.44 -0.46
N LYS A 58 -2.12 -10.15 -0.25
CA LYS A 58 -3.20 -9.67 0.61
C LYS A 58 -4.59 -9.94 0.01
N ILE A 59 -4.76 -9.78 -1.31
CA ILE A 59 -6.00 -10.13 -2.01
C ILE A 59 -6.32 -11.62 -1.79
N LEU A 60 -5.34 -12.49 -2.02
CA LEU A 60 -5.51 -13.94 -1.85
C LEU A 60 -5.76 -14.34 -0.39
N GLU A 61 -5.12 -13.66 0.57
CA GLU A 61 -5.36 -13.87 2.00
C GLU A 61 -6.79 -13.52 2.42
N LEU A 62 -7.33 -12.41 1.90
CA LEU A 62 -8.68 -11.95 2.22
C LEU A 62 -9.77 -12.68 1.41
N GLY A 63 -9.41 -13.24 0.27
CA GLY A 63 -10.34 -13.70 -0.77
C GLY A 63 -10.77 -12.53 -1.66
N GLU A 64 -10.71 -12.73 -2.98
CA GLU A 64 -10.97 -11.69 -3.98
C GLU A 64 -12.33 -11.00 -3.82
N ASP A 65 -13.38 -11.77 -3.50
CA ASP A 65 -14.74 -11.26 -3.27
C ASP A 65 -14.86 -10.27 -2.09
N ASN A 66 -13.84 -10.20 -1.22
CA ASN A 66 -13.82 -9.32 -0.05
C ASN A 66 -12.99 -8.03 -0.28
N VAL A 67 -12.40 -7.83 -1.47
CA VAL A 67 -11.57 -6.66 -1.78
C VAL A 67 -12.29 -5.76 -2.77
N ALA A 68 -12.62 -4.54 -2.34
CA ALA A 68 -13.35 -3.58 -3.18
C ALA A 68 -12.45 -2.64 -3.99
N ALA A 69 -11.28 -2.26 -3.44
CA ALA A 69 -10.41 -1.28 -4.08
C ALA A 69 -8.99 -1.31 -3.51
N PHE A 70 -8.03 -0.84 -4.31
CA PHE A 70 -6.70 -0.45 -3.88
C PHE A 70 -6.55 1.08 -3.95
N ILE A 71 -5.97 1.68 -2.91
CA ILE A 71 -5.71 3.12 -2.82
C ILE A 71 -4.25 3.38 -2.49
N ALA A 72 -3.59 4.24 -3.27
CA ALA A 72 -2.23 4.69 -3.02
C ALA A 72 -1.96 6.04 -3.71
N GLU A 73 -1.03 6.82 -3.16
CA GLU A 73 -0.54 8.05 -3.78
C GLU A 73 0.52 7.72 -4.84
N PRO A 74 0.55 8.36 -6.03
CA PRO A 74 1.59 8.13 -7.05
C PRO A 74 3.03 8.29 -6.50
N ILE A 75 3.20 9.27 -5.61
CA ILE A 75 4.38 9.54 -4.78
C ILE A 75 3.83 9.87 -3.40
N GLN A 76 4.27 9.20 -2.34
CA GLN A 76 3.72 9.44 -0.99
C GLN A 76 4.26 10.77 -0.44
N GLY A 77 3.37 11.74 -0.23
CA GLY A 77 3.76 13.08 0.19
C GLY A 77 4.16 13.13 1.67
N ALA A 78 3.15 13.08 2.55
CA ALA A 78 3.34 13.19 3.99
C ALA A 78 4.17 12.05 4.61
N GLY A 79 4.24 10.90 3.93
CA GLY A 79 5.09 9.77 4.32
C GLY A 79 6.60 10.02 4.14
N GLY A 80 7.00 11.11 3.46
CA GLY A 80 8.39 11.51 3.30
C GLY A 80 8.87 11.67 1.86
N VAL A 81 7.99 12.05 0.94
CA VAL A 81 8.31 12.18 -0.51
C VAL A 81 8.90 10.87 -1.06
N ILE A 82 8.17 9.78 -0.86
CA ILE A 82 8.62 8.44 -1.27
C ILE A 82 8.25 8.25 -2.75
N ILE A 83 9.28 8.19 -3.59
CA ILE A 83 9.15 7.88 -5.01
C ILE A 83 9.24 6.35 -5.14
N PRO A 84 8.19 5.67 -5.60
CA PRO A 84 8.24 4.22 -5.77
C PRO A 84 9.24 3.85 -6.87
N PRO A 85 9.86 2.65 -6.83
CA PRO A 85 10.62 2.15 -7.97
C PRO A 85 9.76 2.07 -9.23
N ASP A 86 10.38 2.27 -10.40
CA ASP A 86 9.69 2.28 -11.70
C ASP A 86 8.90 1.01 -12.00
N SER A 87 9.29 -0.12 -11.39
CA SER A 87 8.61 -1.41 -11.51
C SER A 87 7.31 -1.53 -10.71
N TYR A 88 7.09 -0.69 -9.69
CA TYR A 88 5.96 -0.82 -8.75
C TYR A 88 4.61 -0.60 -9.43
N TRP A 89 4.39 0.56 -10.06
CA TRP A 89 3.09 0.90 -10.64
C TRP A 89 2.67 0.01 -11.82
N PRO A 90 3.57 -0.37 -12.75
CA PRO A 90 3.24 -1.37 -13.77
C PRO A 90 2.77 -2.69 -13.16
N ARG A 91 3.45 -3.17 -12.12
CA ARG A 91 3.10 -4.43 -11.44
C ARG A 91 1.78 -4.34 -10.68
N ILE A 92 1.51 -3.24 -9.98
CA ILE A 92 0.21 -2.97 -9.33
C ILE A 92 -0.93 -3.04 -10.35
N LYS A 93 -0.78 -2.40 -11.52
CA LYS A 93 -1.81 -2.42 -12.58
C LYS A 93 -2.05 -3.83 -13.12
N GLU A 94 -0.99 -4.61 -13.29
CA GLU A 94 -1.09 -6.01 -13.72
C GLU A 94 -1.83 -6.88 -12.68
N ILE A 95 -1.54 -6.68 -11.39
CA ILE A 95 -2.25 -7.37 -10.31
C ILE A 95 -3.73 -7.01 -10.32
N LEU A 96 -4.07 -5.72 -10.28
CA LEU A 96 -5.47 -5.28 -10.23
C LEU A 96 -6.27 -5.79 -11.44
N ALA A 97 -5.69 -5.74 -12.65
CA ALA A 97 -6.36 -6.24 -13.85
C ALA A 97 -6.69 -7.76 -13.82
N ARG A 98 -6.11 -8.53 -12.90
CA ARG A 98 -6.44 -9.96 -12.69
C ARG A 98 -7.65 -10.17 -11.77
N TYR A 99 -8.02 -9.17 -10.97
CA TYR A 99 -9.02 -9.29 -9.90
C TYR A 99 -10.16 -8.26 -10.02
N ASP A 100 -10.41 -7.75 -11.24
CA ASP A 100 -11.39 -6.71 -11.62
C ASP A 100 -11.08 -5.30 -11.06
#